data_AF-A0A1J4KUC5-F1
#
_entry.id   AF-A0A1J4KUC5-F1
#
_cell.length_a   1.000
_cell.length_b   1.000
_cell.length_c   1.000
_cell.angle_alpha   90.00
_cell.angle_beta   90.00
_cell.angle_gamma   90.00
#
_symmetry.space_group_name_H-M   'P 1'
#
loop_
_entity.id
_entity.type
_entity.pdbx_description
1 polymer ?
#
loop_
_entity_poly.entity_id
_entity_poly.type
_entity_poly.pdbx_seq_one_letter_code
_entity_poly.pdbx_strand_id
1 'polypeptide(L)'
;MLNCGRVFEHYKRDIVTAALYYKMAAEKECSEAMIKLAKLLQKCEGEKEDIIYYVKKAVEYGDPEGMFMLGQIYEEGKYLEKNIDESKKFFQMAEENGFVND
;
A
#
# COMPACT_ATOMS: atom_id res chain seq x y z
N MET A 1 6.32 11.31 -32.81
CA MET A 1 6.14 10.44 -31.61
C MET A 1 6.36 11.27 -30.35
N LEU A 2 5.39 12.10 -29.93
CA LEU A 2 5.57 13.02 -28.78
C LEU A 2 4.31 13.13 -27.91
N ASN A 3 3.50 12.07 -27.79
CA ASN A 3 2.29 12.09 -26.96
C ASN A 3 2.36 11.24 -25.68
N CYS A 4 3.37 10.39 -25.48
CA CYS A 4 3.45 9.59 -24.24
C CYS A 4 4.10 10.36 -23.07
N GLY A 5 5.08 11.23 -23.32
CA GLY A 5 5.79 11.95 -22.26
C GLY A 5 4.93 12.96 -21.48
N ARG A 6 4.02 13.67 -22.15
CA ARG A 6 3.10 14.62 -21.49
C ARG A 6 2.02 13.96 -20.66
N VAL A 7 1.53 12.79 -21.09
CA VAL A 7 0.57 11.99 -20.31
C VAL A 7 1.27 11.42 -19.08
N PHE A 8 2.51 10.94 -19.22
CA PHE A 8 3.32 10.50 -18.08
C PHE A 8 3.63 11.64 -17.10
N GLU A 9 3.93 12.87 -17.56
CA GLU A 9 4.14 14.01 -16.66
C GLU A 9 2.86 14.44 -15.94
N HIS A 10 1.72 14.50 -16.62
CA HIS A 10 0.43 14.79 -15.98
C HIS A 10 0.06 13.70 -14.97
N TYR A 11 0.16 12.44 -15.38
CA TYR A 11 -0.09 11.29 -14.52
C TYR A 11 0.83 11.29 -13.31
N LYS A 12 2.13 11.54 -13.49
CA LYS A 12 3.10 11.64 -12.39
C LYS A 12 2.82 12.83 -11.47
N ARG A 13 2.33 13.95 -12.00
CA ARG A 13 1.93 15.13 -11.21
C ARG A 13 0.67 14.86 -10.39
N ASP A 14 -0.31 14.16 -10.96
CA ASP A 14 -1.52 13.73 -10.28
C ASP A 14 -1.22 12.66 -9.22
N ILE A 15 -0.28 11.75 -9.50
CA ILE A 15 0.25 10.78 -8.54
C ILE A 15 0.94 11.49 -7.38
N VAL A 16 1.82 12.45 -7.65
CA VAL A 16 2.52 13.20 -6.58
C VAL A 16 1.52 13.98 -5.74
N THR A 17 0.50 14.55 -6.37
CA THR A 17 -0.57 15.28 -5.68
C THR A 17 -1.41 14.33 -4.83
N ALA A 18 -1.85 13.18 -5.37
CA ALA A 18 -2.58 12.15 -4.65
C ALA A 18 -1.74 11.57 -3.50
N ALA A 19 -0.44 11.35 -3.72
CA ALA A 19 0.47 10.90 -2.68
C ALA A 19 0.60 11.92 -1.55
N LEU A 20 0.65 13.21 -1.88
CA LEU A 20 0.66 14.29 -0.89
C LEU A 20 -0.66 14.33 -0.11
N TYR A 21 -1.81 14.23 -0.78
CA TYR A 21 -3.13 14.19 -0.14
C TYR A 21 -3.29 12.98 0.79
N TYR A 22 -2.88 11.80 0.34
CA TYR A 22 -2.94 10.60 1.18
C TYR A 22 -1.94 10.67 2.33
N LYS A 23 -0.78 11.30 2.16
CA LYS A 23 0.16 11.54 3.25
C LYS A 23 -0.45 12.45 4.32
N MET A 24 -1.11 13.54 3.92
CA MET A 24 -1.84 14.42 4.85
C MET A 24 -3.01 13.70 5.53
N ALA A 25 -3.69 12.78 4.85
CA ALA A 25 -4.75 11.97 5.45
C ALA A 25 -4.21 10.86 6.37
N ALA A 26 -3.05 10.29 6.05
CA ALA A 26 -2.33 9.35 6.90
C ALA A 26 -1.80 10.01 8.18
N GLU A 27 -1.48 11.32 8.14
CA GLU A 27 -1.20 12.12 9.33
C GLU A 27 -2.43 12.33 10.22
N LYS A 28 -3.64 12.14 9.68
CA LYS A 28 -4.91 12.14 10.43
C LYS A 28 -5.36 10.73 10.83
N GLU A 29 -4.44 9.78 10.88
CA GLU A 29 -4.70 8.40 11.33
C GLU A 29 -5.74 7.64 10.48
N CYS A 30 -5.95 8.08 9.23
CA CYS A 30 -6.85 7.40 8.31
C CYS A 30 -6.10 6.22 7.66
N SER A 31 -6.36 5.01 8.16
CA SER A 31 -5.72 3.81 7.66
C SER A 31 -6.05 3.50 6.20
N GLU A 32 -7.28 3.76 5.75
CA GLU A 32 -7.66 3.65 4.34
C GLU A 32 -6.79 4.52 3.43
N ALA A 33 -6.41 5.72 3.88
CA ALA A 33 -5.55 6.61 3.12
C ALA A 33 -4.13 6.05 3.00
N MET A 34 -3.63 5.39 4.05
CA MET A 34 -2.33 4.72 4.04
C MET A 34 -2.31 3.57 3.03
N ILE A 35 -3.39 2.79 2.94
CA ILE A 35 -3.52 1.71 1.95
C ILE A 35 -3.63 2.25 0.53
N LYS A 36 -4.45 3.27 0.30
CA LYS A 36 -4.56 3.91 -1.01
C LYS A 36 -3.21 4.50 -1.45
N LEU A 37 -2.43 5.04 -0.53
CA LEU A 37 -1.06 5.51 -0.79
C LEU A 37 -0.12 4.36 -1.15
N ALA A 38 -0.11 3.28 -0.38
CA ALA A 38 0.72 2.11 -0.66
C ALA A 38 0.42 1.52 -2.04
N LYS A 39 -0.86 1.37 -2.40
CA LYS A 39 -1.28 0.91 -3.75
C LYS A 39 -0.82 1.86 -4.85
N LEU A 40 -0.89 3.16 -4.61
CA LEU A 40 -0.44 4.17 -5.56
C LEU A 40 1.09 4.05 -5.76
N LEU A 41 1.85 3.94 -4.68
CA LEU A 41 3.30 3.75 -4.74
C LEU A 41 3.66 2.44 -5.47
N GLN A 42 2.96 1.33 -5.21
CA GLN A 42 3.17 0.07 -5.95
C GLN A 42 2.95 0.22 -7.46
N LYS A 43 1.90 0.94 -7.87
CA LYS A 43 1.59 1.19 -9.29
C LYS A 43 2.60 2.10 -9.98
N CYS A 44 3.23 2.98 -9.23
CA CYS A 44 4.17 3.98 -9.74
C CYS A 44 5.63 3.56 -9.59
N GLU A 45 5.87 2.30 -9.20
CA GLU A 45 7.21 1.79 -8.87
C GLU A 45 7.92 2.68 -7.84
N GLY A 46 7.18 3.14 -6.84
CA GLY A 46 7.71 3.89 -5.71
C GLY A 46 8.68 3.05 -4.88
N GLU A 47 9.45 3.74 -4.03
CA GLU A 47 10.44 3.10 -3.17
C GLU A 47 9.79 2.01 -2.29
N LYS A 48 10.43 0.85 -2.23
CA LYS A 48 9.91 -0.31 -1.50
C LYS A 48 9.74 0.00 -0.01
N GLU A 49 10.66 0.78 0.56
CA GLU A 49 10.65 1.19 1.95
C GLU A 49 9.40 2.01 2.28
N ASP A 50 9.00 2.92 1.39
CA ASP A 50 7.80 3.74 1.57
C ASP A 50 6.53 2.87 1.49
N ILE A 51 6.46 1.96 0.51
CA ILE A 51 5.33 1.03 0.38
C ILE A 51 5.17 0.22 1.68
N ILE A 52 6.24 -0.40 2.17
CA ILE A 52 6.21 -1.19 3.39
C ILE A 52 5.86 -0.33 4.60
N TYR A 53 6.40 0.88 4.68
CA TYR A 53 6.13 1.80 5.78
C TYR A 53 4.64 2.11 5.90
N TYR A 54 3.97 2.52 4.82
CA TYR A 54 2.55 2.85 4.86
C TYR A 54 1.66 1.62 5.10
N VAL A 55 2.02 0.46 4.56
CA VAL A 55 1.29 -0.79 4.82
C VAL A 55 1.39 -1.20 6.29
N LYS A 56 2.61 -1.18 6.86
CA LYS A 56 2.80 -1.49 8.29
C LYS A 56 2.06 -0.51 9.18
N LYS A 57 2.08 0.78 8.84
CA LYS A 57 1.33 1.79 9.59
C LYS A 57 -0.18 1.51 9.54
N ALA A 58 -0.73 1.14 8.38
CA ALA A 58 -2.15 0.75 8.30
C ALA A 58 -2.47 -0.46 9.21
N VAL A 59 -1.58 -1.46 9.26
CA VAL A 59 -1.71 -2.60 10.20
C VAL A 59 -1.68 -2.15 11.66
N GLU A 60 -0.80 -1.21 12.02
CA GLU A 60 -0.73 -0.64 13.38
C GLU A 60 -2.03 0.07 13.78
N TYR A 61 -2.74 0.67 12.81
CA TYR A 61 -4.06 1.27 13.01
C TYR A 61 -5.22 0.27 12.91
N GLY A 62 -4.94 -1.03 12.80
CA GLY A 62 -5.96 -2.09 12.80
C GLY A 62 -6.67 -2.27 11.46
N ASP A 63 -6.09 -1.79 10.35
CA ASP A 63 -6.72 -1.87 9.04
C ASP A 63 -6.68 -3.30 8.46
N PRO A 64 -7.85 -3.92 8.21
CA PRO A 64 -7.89 -5.29 7.72
C PRO A 64 -7.29 -5.43 6.31
N GLU A 65 -7.43 -4.40 5.48
CA GLU A 65 -6.86 -4.37 4.12
C GLU A 65 -5.33 -4.21 4.17
N GLY A 66 -4.81 -3.48 5.16
CA GLY A 66 -3.38 -3.41 5.44
C GLY A 66 -2.78 -4.73 5.90
N MET A 67 -3.49 -5.46 6.74
CA MET A 67 -3.08 -6.81 7.15
C MET A 67 -3.01 -7.73 5.94
N PHE A 68 -4.04 -7.72 5.10
CA PHE A 68 -4.05 -8.50 3.87
C PHE A 68 -2.89 -8.11 2.94
N MET A 69 -2.66 -6.82 2.71
CA MET A 69 -1.58 -6.35 1.85
C MET A 69 -0.20 -6.74 2.38
N LEU A 70 0.01 -6.66 3.70
CA LEU A 70 1.28 -7.11 4.31
C LEU A 70 1.47 -8.61 4.12
N GLY A 71 0.39 -9.39 4.24
CA GLY A 71 0.37 -10.82 3.94
C GLY A 71 0.81 -11.12 2.50
N GLN A 72 0.29 -10.37 1.52
CA GLN A 72 0.69 -10.48 0.11
C GLN A 72 2.16 -10.12 -0.11
N ILE A 73 2.65 -9.04 0.53
CA ILE A 73 4.05 -8.61 0.43
C ILE A 73 4.99 -9.74 0.89
N TYR A 74 4.66 -10.42 1.99
CA TYR A 74 5.43 -11.55 2.49
C TYR A 74 5.28 -12.82 1.62
N GLU A 75 4.12 -13.04 0.99
CA GLU A 75 3.90 -14.17 0.10
C GLU A 75 4.70 -14.05 -1.21
N GLU A 76 4.65 -12.87 -1.83
CA GLU A 76 5.28 -12.58 -3.11
C GLU A 76 6.80 -12.41 -2.96
N GLY A 77 7.25 -11.90 -1.81
CA GLY A 77 8.66 -11.57 -1.59
C GLY A 77 9.16 -10.41 -2.47
N LYS A 78 8.25 -9.57 -2.97
CA LYS A 78 8.55 -8.49 -3.93
C LYS A 78 9.22 -7.28 -3.27
N TYR A 79 8.78 -6.93 -2.06
CA TYR A 79 9.28 -5.76 -1.32
C TYR A 79 10.03 -6.17 -0.04
N LEU A 80 9.66 -7.30 0.57
CA LEU A 80 10.31 -7.93 1.71
C LEU A 80 10.83 -9.33 1.33
N GLU A 81 11.67 -9.91 2.17
CA GLU A 81 12.01 -11.33 2.03
C GLU A 81 10.74 -12.18 2.16
N LYS A 82 10.60 -13.14 1.25
CA LYS A 82 9.45 -14.05 1.23
C LYS A 82 9.36 -14.82 2.54
N ASN A 83 8.21 -14.75 3.20
CA ASN A 83 7.95 -15.48 4.44
C ASN A 83 6.49 -15.96 4.46
N ILE A 84 6.28 -17.24 4.16
CA ILE A 84 4.94 -17.83 4.09
C ILE A 84 4.28 -17.91 5.47
N ASP A 85 5.06 -18.07 6.54
CA ASP A 85 4.51 -18.17 7.89
C ASP A 85 3.98 -16.82 8.36
N GLU A 86 4.74 -15.74 8.14
CA GLU A 86 4.27 -14.37 8.40
C GLU A 86 3.09 -14.00 7.49
N SER A 87 3.14 -14.37 6.21
CA SER A 87 2.04 -14.16 5.28
C SER A 87 0.71 -14.74 5.80
N LYS A 88 0.72 -16.01 6.22
CA LYS A 88 -0.46 -16.68 6.79
C LYS A 88 -0.97 -16.00 8.05
N LYS A 89 -0.07 -15.55 8.94
CA LYS A 89 -0.46 -14.82 10.15
C LYS A 89 -1.20 -13.53 9.80
N PHE A 90 -0.68 -12.74 8.86
CA PHE A 90 -1.32 -11.50 8.47
C PHE A 90 -2.64 -11.71 7.71
N PHE A 91 -2.75 -12.77 6.90
CA PHE A 91 -4.04 -13.15 6.30
C PHE A 91 -5.07 -13.54 7.34
N GLN A 92 -4.69 -14.35 8.32
CA GLN A 92 -5.58 -14.70 9.42
C GLN A 92 -6.01 -13.46 10.22
N MET A 93 -5.07 -12.55 10.52
CA MET A 93 -5.40 -11.30 11.19
C MET A 93 -6.37 -10.43 10.37
N ALA A 94 -6.20 -10.39 9.04
CA ALA A 94 -7.12 -9.67 8.16
C ALA A 94 -8.54 -10.23 8.26
N GLU A 95 -8.70 -11.55 8.15
CA GLU A 95 -10.00 -12.23 8.28
C GLU A 95 -10.64 -11.98 9.66
N GLU A 96 -9.86 -12.09 10.74
CA GLU A 96 -10.31 -11.83 12.12
C GLU A 96 -10.79 -10.39 12.32
N ASN A 97 -10.21 -9.43 11.58
CA ASN A 97 -10.61 -8.03 11.60
C ASN A 97 -11.67 -7.69 10.54
N GLY A 98 -12.29 -8.70 9.93
CA GLY A 98 -13.43 -8.53 9.02
C GLY A 98 -13.05 -8.20 7.58
N PHE A 99 -11.81 -8.47 7.16
CA PHE A 99 -11.45 -8.45 5.75
C PHE A 99 -12.15 -9.62 5.05
N VAL A 100 -13.14 -9.31 4.22
CA VAL A 100 -13.80 -10.27 3.34
C VAL A 100 -13.30 -9.98 1.93
N ASN A 101 -12.55 -10.93 1.37
CA ASN A 101 -12.12 -10.88 -0.03
C ASN A 101 -13.31 -11.33 -0.89
N ASP A 102 -14.21 -10.40 -1.20
CA ASP A 102 -15.41 -10.61 -2.05
C ASP A 102 -15.08 -10.38 -3.53
#